data_AF-A0A1C5EV56-F1
#
_entry.id   AF-A0A1C5EV56-F1
#
_cell.length_a   1.000
_cell.length_b   1.000
_cell.length_c   1.000
_cell.angle_alpha   90.00
_cell.angle_beta   90.00
_cell.angle_gamma   90.00
#
_symmetry.space_group_name_H-M   'P 1'
#
loop_
_entity.id
_entity.type
_entity.pdbx_description
1 polymer ?
#
loop_
_entity_poly.entity_id
_entity_poly.type
_entity_poly.pdbx_seq_one_letter_code
_entity_poly.pdbx_strand_id
1 'polypeptide(L)'
;KTADDVIHTTPSASWARELAPLVDRLKREKADRGRVEVVPVRSHRESSALAPYVNLARGWNRQRDLDRNPIFYGEDTLTPVSYHEWLKRWAVHYVVLPADDPDTAAEQEAELLGTGLPYLREVWSDANWKLYEVKDPTQIADPPATVQRAGADQLVVSVRSKGPVLIRVPYSPWLGLVDEDGHSVHAPKGKDDRLPVNREGCLTKQTEGGEEGQPEDEWTVLHAPRAGVYRITGKYQLPRGTPCPEEMAP
;
A
#
# COMPACT_ATOMS: atom_id res chain seq x y z
N LYS A 1 -34.58 6.36 -15.41
CA LYS A 1 -33.19 6.81 -15.70
C LYS A 1 -32.28 5.76 -15.08
N THR A 2 -32.03 4.69 -15.84
CA THR A 2 -31.51 3.42 -15.29
C THR A 2 -30.88 2.58 -16.41
N ALA A 3 -30.16 3.24 -17.33
CA ALA A 3 -29.48 2.56 -18.44
C ALA A 3 -28.01 3.01 -18.64
N ASP A 4 -27.60 4.15 -18.06
CA ASP A 4 -26.22 4.64 -18.20
C ASP A 4 -25.21 3.95 -17.26
N ASP A 5 -25.67 3.28 -16.20
CA ASP A 5 -24.79 2.68 -15.17
C ASP A 5 -24.20 1.30 -15.55
N VAL A 6 -24.67 0.66 -16.63
CA VAL A 6 -24.28 -0.73 -16.96
C VAL A 6 -23.28 -0.82 -18.12
N ILE A 7 -23.08 0.25 -18.88
CA ILE A 7 -22.13 0.28 -20.02
C ILE A 7 -20.69 0.60 -19.55
N HIS A 8 -20.52 0.84 -18.25
CA HIS A 8 -19.35 1.47 -17.68
C HIS A 8 -18.55 0.59 -16.71
N THR A 9 -18.63 -0.74 -16.81
CA THR A 9 -17.86 -1.66 -15.93
C THR A 9 -17.11 -2.77 -16.67
N THR A 10 -17.32 -2.95 -17.97
CA THR A 10 -16.58 -3.94 -18.78
C THR A 10 -15.54 -3.21 -19.64
N PRO A 11 -14.23 -3.48 -19.49
CA PRO A 11 -13.23 -2.78 -20.28
C PRO A 11 -13.37 -3.12 -21.76
N SER A 12 -13.53 -2.09 -22.59
CA SER A 12 -13.42 -2.24 -24.04
C SER A 12 -11.99 -2.66 -24.40
N ALA A 13 -11.81 -3.28 -25.57
CA ALA A 13 -10.49 -3.61 -26.07
C ALA A 13 -9.56 -2.39 -26.29
N SER A 14 -10.08 -1.15 -26.28
CA SER A 14 -9.25 0.07 -26.33
C SER A 14 -8.58 0.32 -24.98
N TRP A 15 -9.34 0.18 -23.89
CA TRP A 15 -8.82 0.45 -22.54
C TRP A 15 -7.72 -0.52 -22.11
N ALA A 16 -7.83 -1.79 -22.49
CA ALA A 16 -6.76 -2.77 -22.28
C ALA A 16 -5.47 -2.41 -23.05
N ARG A 17 -5.59 -1.75 -24.22
CA ARG A 17 -4.44 -1.25 -25.01
C ARG A 17 -3.85 0.02 -24.41
N GLU A 18 -4.68 0.86 -23.80
CA GLU A 18 -4.24 2.09 -23.11
C GLU A 18 -3.50 1.76 -21.80
N LEU A 19 -3.87 0.69 -21.08
CA LEU A 19 -3.25 0.30 -19.82
C LEU A 19 -1.92 -0.46 -19.98
N ALA A 20 -1.77 -1.24 -21.03
CA ALA A 20 -0.61 -2.13 -21.21
C ALA A 20 0.76 -1.40 -21.18
N PRO A 21 0.93 -0.24 -21.84
CA PRO A 21 2.17 0.53 -21.77
C PRO A 21 2.52 0.98 -20.34
N LEU A 22 1.53 1.43 -19.57
CA LEU A 22 1.72 1.82 -18.17
C LEU A 22 2.14 0.62 -17.31
N VAL A 23 1.46 -0.52 -17.43
CA VAL A 23 1.79 -1.75 -16.67
C VAL A 23 3.21 -2.22 -17.00
N ASP A 24 3.57 -2.20 -18.27
CA ASP A 24 4.92 -2.53 -18.74
C ASP A 24 5.97 -1.55 -18.16
N ARG A 25 5.63 -0.25 -18.08
CA ARG A 25 6.51 0.71 -17.41
C ARG A 25 6.65 0.46 -15.91
N LEU A 26 5.55 0.26 -15.18
CA LEU A 26 5.56 -0.03 -13.74
C LEU A 26 6.41 -1.28 -13.41
N LYS A 27 6.36 -2.30 -14.26
CA LYS A 27 7.21 -3.50 -14.12
C LYS A 27 8.70 -3.19 -14.30
N ARG A 28 9.08 -2.38 -15.30
CA ARG A 28 10.48 -1.95 -15.50
C ARG A 28 11.01 -1.18 -14.29
N GLU A 29 10.17 -0.32 -13.72
CA GLU A 29 10.50 0.47 -12.53
C GLU A 29 10.44 -0.33 -11.21
N LYS A 30 10.03 -1.60 -11.26
CA LYS A 30 9.81 -2.46 -10.07
C LYS A 30 8.89 -1.79 -9.05
N ALA A 31 7.84 -1.16 -9.55
CA ALA A 31 6.85 -0.45 -8.73
C ALA A 31 6.10 -1.40 -7.77
N ASP A 32 6.15 -2.71 -8.03
CA ASP A 32 5.69 -3.77 -7.14
C ASP A 32 6.54 -3.92 -5.87
N ARG A 33 7.56 -3.10 -5.63
CA ARG A 33 8.31 -3.04 -4.36
C ARG A 33 7.90 -1.89 -3.46
N GLY A 34 7.12 -0.95 -3.99
CA GLY A 34 6.61 0.23 -3.31
C GLY A 34 5.09 0.25 -3.32
N ARG A 35 4.56 1.42 -2.98
CA ARG A 35 3.13 1.73 -3.11
C ARG A 35 2.94 2.72 -4.26
N VAL A 36 1.86 2.58 -5.00
CA VAL A 36 1.54 3.41 -6.16
C VAL A 36 0.25 4.17 -5.89
N GLU A 37 0.32 5.49 -5.94
CA GLU A 37 -0.87 6.34 -5.98
C GLU A 37 -1.36 6.45 -7.42
N VAL A 38 -2.67 6.33 -7.62
CA VAL A 38 -3.30 6.45 -8.94
C VAL A 38 -4.42 7.46 -8.78
N VAL A 39 -4.23 8.65 -9.37
CA VAL A 39 -5.20 9.74 -9.29
C VAL A 39 -6.55 9.26 -9.84
N PRO A 40 -7.62 9.25 -9.03
CA PRO A 40 -8.92 8.76 -9.46
C PRO A 40 -9.48 9.58 -10.62
N VAL A 41 -9.95 8.90 -11.66
CA VAL A 41 -10.86 9.53 -12.65
C VAL A 41 -12.29 9.07 -12.40
N ARG A 42 -13.26 9.77 -13.00
CA ARG A 42 -14.70 9.57 -12.76
C ARG A 42 -15.20 8.12 -12.89
N SER A 43 -14.48 7.31 -13.65
CA SER A 43 -14.85 5.91 -13.90
C SER A 43 -14.45 4.96 -12.75
N HIS A 44 -13.49 5.36 -11.90
CA HIS A 44 -12.84 4.54 -10.87
C HIS A 44 -12.27 3.18 -11.37
N ARG A 45 -12.18 2.97 -12.69
CA ARG A 45 -11.75 1.68 -13.27
C ARG A 45 -10.24 1.46 -13.15
N GLU A 46 -9.48 2.53 -12.99
CA GLU A 46 -8.02 2.59 -13.09
C GLU A 46 -7.38 1.87 -11.91
N SER A 47 -7.86 2.15 -10.70
CA SER A 47 -7.45 1.46 -9.47
C SER A 47 -7.82 -0.03 -9.54
N SER A 48 -8.97 -0.38 -10.11
CA SER A 48 -9.36 -1.80 -10.28
C SER A 48 -8.47 -2.54 -11.29
N ALA A 49 -8.00 -1.85 -12.33
CA ALA A 49 -7.09 -2.39 -13.34
C ALA A 49 -5.67 -2.61 -12.83
N LEU A 50 -5.19 -1.69 -12.00
CA LEU A 50 -3.80 -1.66 -11.55
C LEU A 50 -3.58 -2.50 -10.30
N ALA A 51 -4.63 -2.75 -9.49
CA ALA A 51 -4.58 -3.57 -8.29
C ALA A 51 -3.87 -4.94 -8.48
N PRO A 52 -4.04 -5.69 -9.59
CA PRO A 52 -3.31 -6.94 -9.80
C PRO A 52 -1.79 -6.79 -9.98
N TYR A 53 -1.31 -5.60 -10.32
CA TYR A 53 0.09 -5.35 -10.71
C TYR A 53 0.91 -4.60 -9.67
N VAL A 54 0.25 -3.77 -8.85
CA VAL A 54 0.92 -2.89 -7.87
C VAL A 54 0.12 -2.81 -6.57
N ASN A 55 0.82 -2.49 -5.47
CA ASN A 55 0.18 -2.15 -4.21
C ASN A 55 -0.31 -0.70 -4.26
N LEU A 56 -1.62 -0.49 -4.28
CA LEU A 56 -2.20 0.84 -4.39
C LEU A 56 -2.16 1.61 -3.07
N ALA A 57 -2.00 2.93 -3.14
CA ALA A 57 -2.08 3.79 -1.97
C ALA A 57 -3.52 4.04 -1.54
N ARG A 58 -4.34 4.46 -2.49
CA ARG A 58 -5.79 4.59 -2.30
C ARG A 58 -6.54 3.53 -3.08
N GLY A 59 -7.49 2.90 -2.40
CA GLY A 59 -8.34 1.86 -2.99
C GLY A 59 -9.61 2.45 -3.61
N TRP A 60 -10.45 1.60 -4.19
CA TRP A 60 -11.74 2.00 -4.77
C TRP A 60 -12.83 2.29 -3.71
N ASN A 61 -12.61 1.88 -2.44
CA ASN A 61 -13.61 2.04 -1.39
C ASN A 61 -13.51 3.43 -0.74
N ARG A 62 -14.40 4.32 -1.18
CA ARG A 62 -14.48 5.73 -0.74
C ARG A 62 -14.68 5.92 0.76
N GLN A 63 -15.38 5.02 1.46
CA GLN A 63 -15.55 5.14 2.92
C GLN A 63 -14.21 4.97 3.64
N ARG A 64 -13.43 3.95 3.27
CA ARG A 64 -12.10 3.74 3.84
C ARG A 64 -11.10 4.82 3.43
N ASP A 65 -11.29 5.40 2.26
CA ASP A 65 -10.42 6.47 1.78
C ASP A 65 -10.64 7.78 2.54
N LEU A 66 -11.91 8.15 2.78
CA LEU A 66 -12.27 9.30 3.64
C LEU A 66 -11.65 9.21 5.03
N ASP A 67 -11.75 8.05 5.67
CA ASP A 67 -11.25 7.84 7.03
C ASP A 67 -9.72 7.95 7.13
N ARG A 68 -9.00 7.54 6.06
CA ARG A 68 -7.53 7.40 6.08
C ARG A 68 -6.81 8.58 5.44
N ASN A 69 -7.46 9.24 4.49
CA ASN A 69 -6.84 10.23 3.61
C ASN A 69 -7.65 11.54 3.62
N PRO A 70 -7.91 12.15 4.80
CA PRO A 70 -8.78 13.33 4.91
C PRO A 70 -8.26 14.55 4.11
N ILE A 71 -6.96 14.59 3.81
CA ILE A 71 -6.33 15.68 3.05
C ILE A 71 -6.87 15.84 1.62
N PHE A 72 -7.55 14.82 1.07
CA PHE A 72 -8.14 14.89 -0.27
C PHE A 72 -9.61 15.35 -0.24
N TYR A 73 -10.17 15.60 0.94
CA TYR A 73 -11.60 15.84 1.12
C TYR A 73 -11.93 17.11 1.89
N GLY A 74 -10.95 17.76 2.53
CA GLY A 74 -11.13 19.04 3.22
C GLY A 74 -10.80 20.24 2.33
N GLU A 75 -11.46 21.37 2.59
CA GLU A 75 -11.15 22.65 1.93
C GLU A 75 -9.72 23.10 2.30
N ASP A 76 -8.92 23.46 1.28
CA ASP A 76 -7.52 23.91 1.41
C ASP A 76 -6.58 22.95 2.16
N THR A 77 -6.97 21.68 2.31
CA THR A 77 -6.15 20.67 3.00
C THR A 77 -5.11 20.02 2.09
N LEU A 78 -5.33 20.02 0.78
CA LEU A 78 -4.39 19.51 -0.22
C LEU A 78 -3.45 20.61 -0.70
N THR A 79 -2.20 20.56 -0.22
CA THR A 79 -1.13 21.52 -0.54
C THR A 79 0.12 20.76 -0.98
N PRO A 80 1.11 21.41 -1.61
CA PRO A 80 2.38 20.77 -1.91
C PRO A 80 3.07 20.15 -0.68
N VAL A 81 2.86 20.73 0.52
CA VAL A 81 3.47 20.23 1.75
C VAL A 81 2.70 19.02 2.28
N SER A 82 1.38 19.15 2.46
CA SER A 82 0.55 18.05 2.98
C SER A 82 0.53 16.83 2.07
N TYR A 83 0.60 17.03 0.75
CA TYR A 83 0.74 15.94 -0.20
C TYR A 83 2.08 15.20 -0.08
N HIS A 84 3.20 15.92 0.12
CA HIS A 84 4.50 15.29 0.32
C HIS A 84 4.54 14.44 1.60
N GLU A 85 4.01 14.97 2.70
CA GLU A 85 3.94 14.24 3.96
C GLU A 85 3.03 13.02 3.85
N TRP A 86 1.93 13.11 3.11
CA TRP A 86 1.09 11.95 2.82
C TRP A 86 1.81 10.88 1.99
N LEU A 87 2.55 11.26 0.94
CA LEU A 87 3.37 10.33 0.15
C LEU A 87 4.39 9.59 1.04
N LYS A 88 5.04 10.31 1.95
CA LYS A 88 5.98 9.73 2.92
C LYS A 88 5.30 8.80 3.92
N ARG A 89 4.20 9.25 4.53
CA ARG A 89 3.43 8.51 5.53
C ARG A 89 3.00 7.15 4.98
N TRP A 90 2.48 7.13 3.76
CA TRP A 90 2.00 5.90 3.12
C TRP A 90 3.09 5.11 2.38
N ALA A 91 4.35 5.57 2.38
CA ALA A 91 5.45 4.98 1.61
C ALA A 91 5.13 4.83 0.12
N VAL A 92 4.58 5.88 -0.48
CA VAL A 92 4.31 5.97 -1.91
C VAL A 92 5.61 6.19 -2.66
N HIS A 93 5.86 5.35 -3.67
CA HIS A 93 7.05 5.40 -4.51
C HIS A 93 6.75 5.99 -5.88
N TYR A 94 5.52 5.79 -6.37
CA TYR A 94 5.10 6.28 -7.67
C TYR A 94 3.71 6.90 -7.61
N VAL A 95 3.49 7.93 -8.43
CA VAL A 95 2.20 8.55 -8.67
C VAL A 95 1.86 8.43 -10.16
N VAL A 96 0.67 7.93 -10.46
CA VAL A 96 0.14 7.81 -11.81
C VAL A 96 -0.95 8.85 -12.00
N LEU A 97 -0.77 9.71 -13.00
CA LEU A 97 -1.77 10.69 -13.43
C LEU A 97 -2.34 10.26 -14.79
N PRO A 98 -3.64 9.91 -14.87
CA PRO A 98 -4.32 9.70 -16.14
C PRO A 98 -4.45 11.01 -16.94
N ALA A 99 -4.55 10.92 -18.26
CA ALA A 99 -4.84 12.07 -19.12
C ALA A 99 -6.34 12.42 -19.18
N ASP A 100 -7.21 11.50 -18.77
CA ASP A 100 -8.66 11.70 -18.69
C ASP A 100 -9.06 12.69 -17.58
N ASP A 101 -10.28 13.23 -17.68
CA ASP A 101 -10.82 14.15 -16.68
C ASP A 101 -10.87 13.50 -15.28
N PRO A 102 -10.26 14.12 -14.24
CA PRO A 102 -10.25 13.58 -12.89
C PRO A 102 -11.67 13.46 -12.30
N ASP A 103 -11.85 12.57 -11.32
CA ASP A 103 -13.04 12.62 -10.47
C ASP A 103 -13.07 13.95 -9.73
N THR A 104 -14.26 14.42 -9.34
CA THR A 104 -14.42 15.71 -8.65
C THR A 104 -13.64 15.77 -7.34
N ALA A 105 -13.39 14.62 -6.68
CA ALA A 105 -12.52 14.54 -5.50
C ALA A 105 -11.01 14.51 -5.81
N ALA A 106 -10.63 14.44 -7.08
CA ALA A 106 -9.25 14.35 -7.56
C ALA A 106 -8.82 15.55 -8.41
N GLU A 107 -9.74 16.48 -8.74
CA GLU A 107 -9.46 17.71 -9.50
C GLU A 107 -8.31 18.51 -8.87
N GLN A 108 -8.36 18.73 -7.55
CA GLN A 108 -7.31 19.46 -6.82
C GLN A 108 -5.94 18.75 -6.88
N GLU A 109 -5.93 17.41 -6.85
CA GLU A 109 -4.68 16.65 -6.94
C GLU A 109 -4.08 16.71 -8.35
N ALA A 110 -4.91 16.55 -9.38
CA ALA A 110 -4.49 16.67 -10.77
C ALA A 110 -3.92 18.07 -11.06
N GLU A 111 -4.57 19.12 -10.56
CA GLU A 111 -4.08 20.50 -10.64
C GLU A 111 -2.74 20.66 -9.90
N LEU A 112 -2.64 20.14 -8.67
CA LEU A 112 -1.42 20.19 -7.87
C LEU A 112 -0.24 19.54 -8.60
N LEU A 113 -0.44 18.35 -9.19
CA LEU A 113 0.59 17.67 -9.99
C LEU A 113 1.00 18.48 -11.22
N GLY A 114 0.07 19.22 -11.82
CA GLY A 114 0.31 20.12 -12.96
C GLY A 114 1.20 21.32 -12.63
N THR A 115 1.30 21.73 -11.36
CA THR A 115 2.16 22.86 -10.93
C THR A 115 3.66 22.53 -10.91
N GLY A 116 4.02 21.24 -10.93
CA GLY A 116 5.40 20.77 -10.81
C GLY A 116 5.88 20.75 -9.35
N LEU A 117 5.95 19.54 -8.77
CA LEU A 117 6.35 19.34 -7.37
C LEU A 117 7.83 18.93 -7.29
N PRO A 118 8.64 19.56 -6.41
CA PRO A 118 10.08 19.33 -6.38
C PRO A 118 10.49 17.92 -5.93
N TYR A 119 9.58 17.21 -5.25
CA TYR A 119 9.76 15.82 -4.79
C TYR A 119 9.19 14.78 -5.76
N LEU A 120 8.60 15.20 -6.89
CA LEU A 120 8.16 14.30 -7.95
C LEU A 120 9.04 14.48 -9.19
N ARG A 121 9.45 13.37 -9.80
CA ARG A 121 10.16 13.36 -11.07
C ARG A 121 9.35 12.57 -12.09
N GLU A 122 8.94 13.21 -13.18
CA GLU A 122 8.34 12.48 -14.30
C GLU A 122 9.38 11.51 -14.88
N VAL A 123 9.05 10.21 -14.90
CA VAL A 123 9.94 9.17 -15.41
C VAL A 123 9.45 8.58 -16.73
N TRP A 124 8.17 8.77 -17.03
CA TRP A 124 7.54 8.29 -18.25
C TRP A 124 6.19 8.98 -18.46
N SER A 125 5.82 9.16 -19.72
CA SER A 125 4.49 9.58 -20.12
C SER A 125 4.17 9.06 -21.52
N ASP A 126 2.87 8.94 -21.82
CA ASP A 126 2.34 8.74 -23.15
C ASP A 126 1.07 9.59 -23.36
N ALA A 127 0.26 9.27 -24.37
CA ALA A 127 -0.98 9.99 -24.65
C ALA A 127 -2.05 9.85 -23.54
N ASN A 128 -1.95 8.83 -22.69
CA ASN A 128 -2.98 8.46 -21.73
C ASN A 128 -2.51 8.59 -20.27
N TRP A 129 -1.20 8.58 -20.00
CA TRP A 129 -0.66 8.50 -18.65
C TRP A 129 0.59 9.33 -18.46
N LYS A 130 0.79 9.80 -17.23
CA LYS A 130 2.08 10.25 -16.70
C LYS A 130 2.44 9.45 -15.45
N LEU A 131 3.69 9.04 -15.36
CA LEU A 131 4.25 8.33 -14.21
C LEU A 131 5.32 9.21 -13.56
N TYR A 132 5.10 9.50 -12.28
CA TYR A 132 6.04 10.24 -11.44
C TYR A 132 6.66 9.30 -10.43
N GLU A 133 7.97 9.42 -10.23
CA GLU A 133 8.71 8.80 -9.13
C GLU A 133 8.84 9.81 -7.98
N VAL A 134 8.51 9.38 -6.77
CA VAL A 134 8.75 10.14 -5.54
C VAL A 134 10.23 10.08 -5.22
N LYS A 135 10.88 11.24 -5.04
CA LYS A 135 12.30 11.31 -4.67
C LYS A 135 12.50 10.81 -3.23
N ASP A 136 13.51 9.98 -3.03
CA ASP A 136 13.89 9.41 -1.73
C ASP A 136 12.69 8.90 -0.92
N PRO A 137 11.88 7.97 -1.48
CA PRO A 137 10.62 7.60 -0.87
C PRO A 137 10.86 6.79 0.41
N THR A 138 9.99 7.00 1.40
CA THR A 138 9.92 6.15 2.59
C THR A 138 9.72 4.69 2.17
N GLN A 139 10.45 3.78 2.79
CA GLN A 139 10.34 2.36 2.47
C GLN A 139 9.10 1.76 3.15
N ILE A 140 8.44 0.79 2.52
CA ILE A 140 7.30 0.09 3.17
C ILE A 140 7.77 -0.69 4.40
N ALA A 141 8.97 -1.28 4.35
CA ALA A 141 9.56 -2.01 5.46
C ALA A 141 10.83 -1.31 5.94
N ASP A 142 10.91 -1.00 7.23
CA ASP A 142 12.08 -0.36 7.82
C ASP A 142 13.30 -1.29 7.85
N PRO A 143 14.53 -0.74 7.90
CA PRO A 143 15.72 -1.54 8.18
C PRO A 143 15.54 -2.37 9.46
N PRO A 144 16.06 -3.61 9.53
CA PRO A 144 17.00 -4.24 8.60
C PRO A 144 16.33 -4.97 7.41
N ALA A 145 15.06 -4.67 7.09
CA ALA A 145 14.33 -5.30 6.01
C ALA A 145 14.38 -4.53 4.69
N THR A 146 14.06 -5.23 3.60
CA THR A 146 13.81 -4.65 2.27
C THR A 146 12.64 -5.39 1.63
N VAL A 147 11.77 -4.69 0.92
CA VAL A 147 10.67 -5.30 0.19
C VAL A 147 11.18 -5.99 -1.07
N GLN A 148 10.87 -7.27 -1.23
CA GLN A 148 11.08 -7.99 -2.49
C GLN A 148 9.87 -7.82 -3.42
N ARG A 149 8.66 -7.82 -2.85
CA ARG A 149 7.39 -7.63 -3.54
C ARG A 149 6.31 -7.16 -2.56
N ALA A 150 5.46 -6.24 -2.98
CA ALA A 150 4.25 -5.76 -2.35
C ALA A 150 3.12 -5.94 -3.37
N GLY A 151 2.49 -7.12 -3.35
CA GLY A 151 1.33 -7.44 -4.17
C GLY A 151 0.02 -7.12 -3.47
N ALA A 152 -1.10 -7.29 -4.18
CA ALA A 152 -2.44 -7.11 -3.64
C ALA A 152 -2.79 -8.12 -2.52
N ASP A 153 -2.24 -9.32 -2.59
CA ASP A 153 -2.53 -10.44 -1.68
C ASP A 153 -1.40 -10.74 -0.70
N GLN A 154 -0.16 -10.46 -1.09
CA GLN A 154 1.02 -10.83 -0.32
C GLN A 154 2.12 -9.74 -0.35
N LEU A 155 2.65 -9.44 0.83
CA LEU A 155 3.89 -8.70 1.02
C LEU A 155 5.03 -9.68 1.31
N VAL A 156 6.12 -9.58 0.54
CA VAL A 156 7.33 -10.38 0.69
C VAL A 156 8.48 -9.47 1.09
N VAL A 157 9.04 -9.69 2.28
CA VAL A 157 10.15 -8.91 2.84
C VAL A 157 11.36 -9.80 3.10
N SER A 158 12.54 -9.29 2.74
CA SER A 158 13.82 -9.89 3.12
C SER A 158 14.36 -9.16 4.34
N VAL A 159 14.65 -9.90 5.40
CA VAL A 159 15.15 -9.36 6.67
C VAL A 159 16.61 -9.81 6.85
N ARG A 160 17.53 -8.87 7.07
CA ARG A 160 18.98 -9.16 7.15
C ARG A 160 19.44 -9.63 8.53
N SER A 161 18.72 -9.29 9.60
CA SER A 161 19.08 -9.65 10.97
C SER A 161 17.85 -9.76 11.86
N LYS A 162 17.97 -10.48 12.98
CA LYS A 162 16.93 -10.55 14.01
C LYS A 162 16.53 -9.13 14.47
N GLY A 163 15.24 -8.89 14.64
CA GLY A 163 14.72 -7.64 15.21
C GLY A 163 13.28 -7.35 14.79
N PRO A 164 12.66 -6.31 15.40
CA PRO A 164 11.40 -5.76 14.92
C PRO A 164 11.62 -5.04 13.58
N VAL A 165 10.61 -5.09 12.72
CA VAL A 165 10.55 -4.41 11.43
C VAL A 165 9.19 -3.73 11.34
N LEU A 166 9.17 -2.39 11.34
CA LEU A 166 7.96 -1.63 11.06
C LEU A 166 7.59 -1.83 9.58
N ILE A 167 6.33 -2.20 9.34
CA ILE A 167 5.75 -2.38 8.03
C ILE A 167 4.61 -1.37 7.88
N ARG A 168 4.74 -0.44 6.92
CA ARG A 168 3.72 0.58 6.56
C ARG A 168 2.55 -0.02 5.78
N VAL A 169 1.99 -1.08 6.35
CA VAL A 169 0.74 -1.74 5.99
C VAL A 169 -0.16 -1.65 7.22
N PRO A 170 -1.38 -1.10 7.09
CA PRO A 170 -2.30 -0.98 8.21
C PRO A 170 -2.55 -2.32 8.88
N TYR A 171 -2.46 -2.35 10.20
CA TYR A 171 -2.64 -3.55 11.00
C TYR A 171 -4.05 -4.13 10.79
N SER A 172 -4.13 -5.46 10.82
CA SER A 172 -5.38 -6.20 10.86
C SER A 172 -5.15 -7.52 11.56
N PRO A 173 -6.09 -7.99 12.42
CA PRO A 173 -5.96 -9.29 13.08
C PRO A 173 -5.97 -10.48 12.10
N TRP A 174 -6.30 -10.24 10.82
CA TRP A 174 -6.26 -11.25 9.75
C TRP A 174 -4.91 -11.32 9.04
N LEU A 175 -3.97 -10.41 9.34
CA LEU A 175 -2.62 -10.51 8.82
C LEU A 175 -1.89 -11.67 9.50
N GLY A 176 -1.29 -12.52 8.68
CA GLY A 176 -0.50 -13.66 9.14
C GLY A 176 0.69 -13.92 8.25
N LEU A 177 1.64 -14.66 8.80
CA LEU A 177 2.80 -15.16 8.08
C LEU A 177 2.44 -16.46 7.35
N VAL A 178 2.99 -16.60 6.15
CA VAL A 178 2.93 -17.84 5.37
C VAL A 178 4.32 -18.31 4.97
N ASP A 179 4.47 -19.60 4.78
CA ASP A 179 5.66 -20.20 4.21
C ASP A 179 5.72 -19.98 2.67
N GLU A 180 6.69 -20.60 2.01
CA GLU A 180 6.91 -20.44 0.57
C GLU A 180 5.79 -21.05 -0.27
N ASP A 181 5.10 -22.05 0.26
CA ASP A 181 3.98 -22.76 -0.38
C ASP A 181 2.63 -22.09 -0.08
N GLY A 182 2.62 -21.05 0.76
CA GLY A 182 1.41 -20.33 1.16
C GLY A 182 0.65 -20.97 2.34
N HIS A 183 1.24 -21.96 3.00
CA HIS A 183 0.68 -22.50 4.24
C HIS A 183 0.95 -21.53 5.39
N SER A 184 0.02 -21.51 6.34
CA SER A 184 0.07 -20.55 7.44
C SER A 184 1.07 -20.94 8.50
N VAL A 185 1.89 -19.98 8.89
CA VAL A 185 2.81 -20.10 10.01
C VAL A 185 2.01 -19.94 11.30
N HIS A 186 2.19 -20.89 12.22
CA HIS A 186 1.54 -20.83 13.52
C HIS A 186 2.11 -19.71 14.38
N ALA A 187 1.22 -18.98 15.06
CA ALA A 187 1.61 -18.04 16.09
C ALA A 187 2.44 -18.75 17.18
N PRO A 188 3.43 -18.07 17.80
CA PRO A 188 4.15 -18.61 18.95
C PRO A 188 3.18 -19.05 20.03
N LYS A 189 3.42 -20.22 20.64
CA LYS A 189 2.61 -20.76 21.73
C LYS A 189 3.49 -21.34 22.81
N GLY A 190 3.12 -21.12 24.06
CA GLY A 190 3.70 -21.82 25.20
C GLY A 190 3.29 -23.29 25.22
N LYS A 191 4.08 -24.13 25.88
CA LYS A 191 3.76 -25.55 26.15
C LYS A 191 4.24 -25.89 27.55
N ASP A 192 3.44 -26.65 28.29
CA ASP A 192 3.81 -27.25 29.59
C ASP A 192 4.50 -26.24 30.53
N ASP A 193 3.80 -25.16 30.85
CA ASP A 193 4.26 -24.04 31.70
C ASP A 193 5.48 -23.25 31.19
N ARG A 194 5.89 -23.45 29.93
CA ARG A 194 6.95 -22.65 29.29
C ARG A 194 6.38 -21.47 28.52
N LEU A 195 7.06 -20.33 28.64
CA LEU A 195 6.75 -19.13 27.87
C LEU A 195 6.81 -19.40 26.35
N PRO A 196 5.96 -18.74 25.55
CA PRO A 196 6.02 -18.82 24.10
C PRO A 196 7.39 -18.38 23.57
N VAL A 197 7.86 -19.02 22.49
CA VAL A 197 9.12 -18.66 21.83
C VAL A 197 8.85 -18.37 20.36
N ASN A 198 9.23 -17.19 19.91
CA ASN A 198 9.13 -16.77 18.51
C ASN A 198 10.24 -17.43 17.68
N ARG A 199 9.87 -18.44 16.89
CA ARG A 199 10.81 -19.20 16.03
C ARG A 199 10.69 -18.87 14.56
N GLU A 200 9.48 -18.57 14.09
CA GLU A 200 9.17 -18.34 12.67
C GLU A 200 8.68 -16.91 12.37
N GLY A 201 8.58 -16.05 13.37
CA GLY A 201 8.04 -14.71 13.25
C GLY A 201 6.64 -14.59 13.87
N CYS A 202 6.29 -13.36 14.23
CA CYS A 202 4.94 -13.00 14.64
C CYS A 202 4.70 -11.51 14.40
N LEU A 203 3.44 -11.09 14.42
CA LEU A 203 3.02 -9.73 14.11
C LEU A 203 2.42 -9.03 15.34
N THR A 204 2.78 -7.76 15.55
CA THR A 204 2.08 -6.87 16.49
C THR A 204 1.56 -5.63 15.77
N LYS A 205 0.73 -4.88 16.48
CA LYS A 205 0.33 -3.52 16.12
C LYS A 205 1.28 -2.52 16.78
N GLN A 206 1.65 -1.47 16.05
CA GLN A 206 2.25 -0.26 16.61
C GLN A 206 1.38 0.93 16.24
N THR A 207 1.05 1.75 17.24
CA THR A 207 0.32 2.99 17.03
C THR A 207 1.32 4.14 16.92
N GLU A 208 1.22 4.92 15.85
CA GLU A 208 1.93 6.18 15.67
C GLU A 208 0.92 7.32 15.75
N GLY A 209 1.24 8.34 16.56
CA GLY A 209 0.39 9.52 16.69
C GLY A 209 0.26 10.25 15.36
N GLY A 210 -0.96 10.62 14.98
CA GLY A 210 -1.19 11.47 13.83
C GLY A 210 -0.64 12.87 14.07
N GLU A 211 -0.17 13.53 13.01
CA GLU A 211 0.01 14.99 13.04
C GLU A 211 -1.34 15.69 13.24
N GLU A 212 -1.33 16.97 13.60
CA GLU A 212 -2.56 17.75 13.83
C GLU A 212 -3.50 17.66 12.61
N GLY A 213 -4.72 17.15 12.83
CA GLY A 213 -5.72 16.93 11.77
C GLY A 213 -5.63 15.61 11.01
N GLN A 214 -4.68 14.72 11.32
CA GLN A 214 -4.55 13.38 10.73
C GLN A 214 -4.96 12.28 11.73
N PRO A 215 -5.57 11.17 11.26
CA PRO A 215 -5.90 10.05 12.12
C PRO A 215 -4.63 9.36 12.63
N GLU A 216 -4.71 8.73 13.81
CA GLU A 216 -3.66 7.83 14.31
C GLU A 216 -3.42 6.68 13.32
N ASP A 217 -2.15 6.33 13.13
CA ASP A 217 -1.78 5.19 12.31
C ASP A 217 -1.59 3.94 13.14
N GLU A 218 -2.24 2.86 12.72
CA GLU A 218 -2.00 1.53 13.26
C GLU A 218 -1.19 0.71 12.25
N TRP A 219 0.13 0.67 12.42
CA TRP A 219 1.04 -0.08 11.54
C TRP A 219 1.30 -1.50 12.03
N THR A 220 1.67 -2.37 11.09
CA THR A 220 2.07 -3.74 11.38
C THR A 220 3.55 -3.79 11.74
N VAL A 221 3.91 -4.48 12.82
CA VAL A 221 5.31 -4.76 13.16
C VAL A 221 5.58 -6.24 13.02
N LEU A 222 6.56 -6.59 12.18
CA LEU A 222 7.09 -7.95 12.07
C LEU A 222 8.20 -8.15 13.09
N HIS A 223 8.02 -9.09 14.01
CA HIS A 223 9.07 -9.53 14.93
C HIS A 223 9.82 -10.71 14.30
N ALA A 224 10.91 -10.41 13.58
CA ALA A 224 11.70 -11.42 12.91
C ALA A 224 12.74 -12.05 13.87
N PRO A 225 12.65 -13.36 14.19
CA PRO A 225 13.59 -14.00 15.10
C PRO A 225 14.97 -14.25 14.48
N ARG A 226 15.08 -14.19 13.15
CA ARG A 226 16.30 -14.45 12.38
C ARG A 226 16.28 -13.75 11.02
N ALA A 227 17.43 -13.70 10.35
CA ALA A 227 17.50 -13.32 8.94
C ALA A 227 16.72 -14.32 8.07
N GLY A 228 16.09 -13.84 7.00
CA GLY A 228 15.29 -14.69 6.12
C GLY A 228 14.29 -13.91 5.27
N VAL A 229 13.47 -14.64 4.51
CA VAL A 229 12.34 -14.10 3.76
C VAL A 229 11.05 -14.38 4.51
N TYR A 230 10.27 -13.33 4.75
CA TYR A 230 8.97 -13.41 5.43
C TYR A 230 7.88 -12.98 4.45
N ARG A 231 6.76 -13.70 4.46
CA ARG A 231 5.61 -13.45 3.58
C ARG A 231 4.40 -13.15 4.45
N ILE A 232 3.81 -11.97 4.31
CA ILE A 232 2.66 -11.49 5.07
C ILE A 232 1.45 -11.45 4.14
N THR A 233 0.34 -12.04 4.56
CA THR A 233 -0.93 -12.09 3.80
C THR A 233 -2.12 -11.81 4.72
N GLY A 234 -3.20 -11.24 4.17
CA GLY A 234 -4.49 -11.04 4.84
C GLY A 234 -5.46 -12.18 4.61
N LYS A 235 -5.09 -13.42 4.95
CA LYS A 235 -5.95 -14.60 4.69
C LYS A 235 -7.02 -14.74 5.77
N TYR A 236 -8.29 -14.77 5.35
CA TYR A 236 -9.42 -15.06 6.24
C TYR A 236 -9.44 -16.54 6.62
N GLN A 237 -8.96 -16.87 7.82
CA GLN A 237 -8.91 -18.24 8.34
C GLN A 237 -8.95 -18.27 9.87
N LEU A 238 -9.18 -19.46 10.44
CA LEU A 238 -9.08 -19.70 11.89
C LEU A 238 -7.95 -20.70 12.19
N PRO A 239 -7.10 -20.44 13.20
CA PRO A 239 -7.02 -19.21 14.00
C PRO A 239 -6.60 -18.00 13.14
N ARG A 240 -6.98 -16.79 13.56
CA ARG A 240 -6.70 -15.55 12.81
C ARG A 240 -5.21 -15.22 12.86
N GLY A 241 -4.64 -14.92 11.70
CA GLY A 241 -3.30 -14.33 11.58
C GLY A 241 -2.16 -15.10 12.25
N THR A 242 -1.06 -14.38 12.52
CA THR A 242 0.10 -14.87 13.27
C THR A 242 0.50 -13.85 14.35
N PRO A 243 -0.39 -13.51 15.31
CA PRO A 243 -0.11 -12.51 16.32
C PRO A 243 1.03 -12.93 17.24
N CYS A 244 1.85 -11.98 17.70
CA CYS A 244 2.72 -12.24 18.85
C CYS A 244 1.86 -12.39 20.11
N PRO A 245 2.12 -13.40 20.96
CA PRO A 245 1.46 -13.52 22.25
C PRO A 245 1.67 -12.27 23.10
N GLU A 246 0.69 -11.89 23.92
CA GLU A 246 0.80 -10.75 24.82
C GLU A 246 1.97 -10.92 25.80
N GLU A 247 2.25 -12.15 26.20
CA GLU A 247 3.38 -12.50 27.09
C GLU A 247 4.75 -12.31 26.42
N MET A 248 4.78 -12.09 25.10
CA MET A 248 5.97 -11.78 24.31
C MET A 248 6.00 -10.35 23.78
N ALA A 249 4.88 -9.64 23.82
CA ALA A 249 4.82 -8.26 23.36
C ALA A 249 5.73 -7.41 24.28
N PRO A 250 6.56 -6.52 23.70
CA PRO A 250 7.51 -5.71 24.46
C PRO A 250 6.83 -4.76 25.44
#